data_AF-A0A656JT63-F1
#
_entry.id   AF-A0A656JT63-F1
#
_cell.length_a   1.000
_cell.length_b   1.000
_cell.length_c   1.000
_cell.angle_alpha   90.00
_cell.angle_beta   90.00
_cell.angle_gamma   90.00
#
_symmetry.space_group_name_H-M   'P 1'
#
loop_
_entity.id
_entity.type
_entity.pdbx_description
1 polymer ?
#
loop_
_entity_poly.entity_id
_entity_poly.type
_entity_poly.pdbx_seq_one_letter_code
_entity_poly.pdbx_strand_id
1 'polypeptide(L)'
;KTIYNYTLKTDGATVEYYLHYPDLASSFFKGIAVAVIMIFVFIALLTGSLLFLIGPVAMAVVAAVKLLNWENPVHHRQTAPWHLHEFVTVDHKRLMVIIHCDDVTTGFAARFPSKELMAKYLAFLHQVLPPSAEYIEKASNWK
;
A
#
# COMPACT_ATOMS: atom_id res chain seq x y z
N LYS A 1 3.64 5.58 8.95
CA LYS A 1 4.18 6.23 7.72
C LYS A 1 3.93 5.27 6.57
N THR A 2 3.47 5.67 5.39
CA THR A 2 3.31 4.74 4.25
C THR A 2 4.54 4.83 3.37
N ILE A 3 5.11 3.69 2.99
CA ILE A 3 6.24 3.62 2.06
C ILE A 3 5.70 3.29 0.68
N TYR A 4 6.18 3.99 -0.34
CA TYR A 4 5.81 3.81 -1.74
C TYR A 4 7.08 3.44 -2.52
N ASN A 5 7.07 2.28 -3.15
CA ASN A 5 8.10 1.81 -4.06
C ASN A 5 7.55 1.89 -5.49
N TYR A 6 8.18 2.72 -6.33
CA TYR A 6 7.77 2.88 -7.72
C TYR A 6 8.75 2.10 -8.61
N THR A 7 8.23 1.16 -9.40
CA THR A 7 8.98 0.47 -10.44
C THR A 7 8.45 0.92 -11.80
N LEU A 8 9.33 1.48 -12.63
CA LEU A 8 8.99 1.95 -13.97
C LEU A 8 9.47 0.91 -14.99
N LYS A 9 8.57 0.52 -15.90
CA LYS A 9 8.85 -0.38 -17.01
C LYS A 9 8.48 0.29 -18.33
N THR A 10 8.90 -0.32 -19.43
CA THR A 10 8.62 0.17 -20.79
C THR A 10 7.16 0.03 -21.20
N ASP A 11 6.39 -0.82 -20.52
CA ASP A 11 4.97 -1.09 -20.76
C ASP A 11 4.04 -0.35 -19.78
N GLY A 12 4.51 -0.02 -18.58
CA GLY A 12 3.76 0.70 -17.56
C GLY A 12 4.57 1.01 -16.30
N ALA A 13 3.91 1.49 -15.25
CA ALA A 13 4.47 1.64 -13.91
C ALA A 13 3.72 0.79 -12.90
N THR A 14 4.44 0.32 -11.88
CA THR A 14 3.85 -0.32 -10.71
C THR A 14 4.25 0.46 -9.46
N VAL A 15 3.28 0.71 -8.59
CA VAL A 15 3.56 1.16 -7.23
C VAL A 15 3.20 0.06 -6.26
N GLU A 16 4.15 -0.26 -5.40
CA GLU A 16 3.95 -1.06 -4.23
C GLU A 16 3.89 -0.12 -3.05
N TYR A 17 2.78 -0.14 -2.30
CA TYR A 17 2.68 0.64 -1.09
C TYR A 17 2.34 -0.27 0.09
N TYR A 18 3.04 -0.03 1.18
CA TYR A 18 2.83 -0.74 2.43
C TYR A 18 2.89 0.24 3.59
N LEU A 19 2.11 -0.04 4.63
CA LEU A 19 2.17 0.75 5.85
C LEU A 19 3.48 0.39 6.56
N HIS A 20 4.33 1.38 6.84
CA HIS A 20 5.51 1.16 7.66
C HIS A 20 5.06 0.89 9.09
N TYR A 21 5.10 -0.39 9.44
CA TYR A 21 5.10 -0.85 10.81
C TYR A 21 6.54 -0.93 11.30
N PRO A 22 6.82 -0.55 12.56
CA PRO A 22 8.13 -0.80 13.15
C PRO A 22 8.42 -2.31 13.13
N ASP A 23 9.69 -2.69 12.99
CA ASP A 23 10.10 -4.10 12.88
C ASP A 23 9.61 -4.97 14.06
N LEU A 24 9.37 -4.34 15.20
CA LEU A 24 8.82 -4.95 16.41
C LEU A 24 7.32 -5.29 16.33
N ALA A 25 6.56 -4.71 15.40
CA ALA A 25 5.10 -4.87 15.33
C ALA A 25 4.70 -6.32 15.05
N SER A 26 5.39 -6.99 14.12
CA SER A 26 5.12 -8.41 13.83
C SER A 26 5.39 -9.29 15.05
N SER A 27 6.54 -9.12 15.70
CA SER A 27 6.87 -9.83 16.95
C SER A 27 5.90 -9.53 18.09
N PHE A 28 5.44 -8.28 18.21
CA PHE A 28 4.47 -7.87 19.23
C PHE A 28 3.11 -8.55 19.02
N PHE A 29 2.57 -8.55 17.80
CA PHE A 29 1.31 -9.22 17.48
C PHE A 29 1.40 -10.74 17.68
N LYS A 30 2.51 -11.36 17.26
CA LYS A 30 2.76 -12.78 17.50
C LYS A 30 2.87 -13.09 19.00
N GLY A 31 3.54 -12.24 19.77
CA GLY A 31 3.64 -12.35 21.22
C GLY A 31 2.29 -12.31 21.93
N ILE A 32 1.42 -11.36 21.55
CA ILE A 32 0.04 -11.30 22.08
C ILE A 32 -0.72 -12.58 21.76
N ALA A 33 -0.63 -13.07 20.52
CA ALA A 33 -1.34 -14.28 20.12
C ALA A 33 -0.88 -15.51 20.93
N VAL A 34 0.43 -15.68 21.15
CA VAL A 34 0.98 -16.74 22.00
C VAL A 34 0.49 -16.62 23.44
N ALA A 35 0.50 -15.41 24.02
CA ALA A 35 0.02 -15.17 25.38
C ALA A 35 -1.47 -15.55 25.54
N VAL A 36 -2.31 -15.16 24.57
CA VAL A 36 -3.75 -15.50 24.57
C VAL A 36 -3.96 -17.02 24.49
N ILE A 37 -3.20 -17.72 23.63
CA ILE A 37 -3.27 -19.18 23.54
C ILE A 37 -2.85 -19.84 24.87
N MET A 38 -1.76 -19.37 25.49
CA MET A 38 -1.31 -19.89 26.78
C MET A 38 -2.35 -19.69 27.88
N ILE A 39 -3.03 -18.54 27.92
CA ILE A 39 -4.11 -18.28 28.88
C ILE A 39 -5.25 -19.29 28.69
N PHE A 40 -5.66 -19.56 27.45
CA PHE A 40 -6.71 -20.54 27.21
C PHE A 40 -6.29 -21.97 27.56
N VAL A 41 -5.06 -22.37 27.25
CA VAL A 41 -4.52 -23.67 27.67
C VAL A 41 -4.53 -23.78 29.20
N PHE A 42 -4.12 -22.73 29.90
CA PHE A 42 -4.12 -22.70 31.37
C PHE A 42 -5.54 -22.82 31.95
N ILE A 43 -6.52 -22.10 31.41
CA ILE A 43 -7.92 -22.20 31.83
C ILE A 43 -8.49 -23.59 31.54
N ALA A 44 -8.15 -24.19 30.40
CA ALA A 44 -8.58 -25.54 30.05
C ALA A 44 -8.05 -26.57 31.06
N LEU A 45 -6.80 -26.43 31.50
CA LEU A 45 -6.20 -27.29 32.53
C LEU A 45 -6.88 -27.12 33.90
N LEU A 46 -7.21 -25.88 34.30
CA LEU A 46 -7.90 -25.61 35.56
C LEU A 46 -9.34 -26.13 35.58
N THR A 47 -10.04 -26.02 34.45
CA THR A 47 -11.47 -26.38 34.34
C THR A 47 -11.69 -27.83 33.90
N GLY A 48 -10.65 -28.50 33.38
CA GLY A 48 -10.72 -29.86 32.85
C GLY A 48 -11.60 -29.98 31.59
N SER A 49 -11.92 -28.86 30.93
CA SER A 49 -12.87 -28.83 29.82
C SER A 49 -12.46 -27.83 28.76
N LEU A 50 -12.72 -28.18 27.50
CA LEU A 50 -12.59 -27.29 26.34
C LEU A 50 -13.92 -26.63 25.96
N LEU A 51 -15.03 -26.92 26.67
CA LEU A 51 -16.35 -26.37 26.32
C LEU A 51 -16.42 -24.85 26.44
N PHE A 52 -15.55 -24.24 27.25
CA PHE A 52 -15.43 -22.77 27.33
C PHE A 52 -14.92 -22.14 26.03
N LEU A 53 -14.33 -22.93 25.11
CA LEU A 53 -13.91 -22.44 23.79
C LEU A 53 -15.09 -22.14 22.87
N ILE A 54 -16.32 -22.51 23.21
CA ILE A 54 -17.50 -22.21 22.39
C ILE A 54 -17.84 -20.71 22.50
N GLY A 55 -18.22 -20.09 21.39
CA GLY A 55 -18.68 -18.70 21.36
C GLY A 55 -17.53 -17.69 21.32
N PRO A 56 -17.50 -16.66 22.19
CA PRO A 56 -16.50 -15.58 22.13
C PRO A 56 -15.05 -16.08 22.16
N VAL A 57 -14.78 -17.17 22.86
CA VAL A 57 -13.44 -17.74 23.00
C VAL A 57 -12.97 -18.38 21.68
N ALA A 58 -13.85 -19.06 20.93
CA ALA A 58 -13.53 -19.56 19.59
C ALA A 58 -13.14 -18.40 18.65
N MET A 59 -13.87 -17.28 18.71
CA MET A 59 -13.53 -16.09 17.91
C MET A 59 -12.15 -15.53 18.29
N ALA A 60 -11.81 -15.52 19.59
CA ALA A 60 -10.50 -15.09 20.06
C ALA A 60 -9.37 -16.01 19.56
N VAL A 61 -9.58 -17.33 19.54
CA VAL A 61 -8.60 -18.29 19.00
C VAL A 61 -8.39 -18.07 17.50
N VAL A 62 -9.48 -17.91 16.72
CA VAL A 62 -9.39 -17.63 15.28
C VAL A 62 -8.64 -16.32 15.02
N ALA A 63 -8.90 -15.28 15.82
CA ALA A 63 -8.19 -14.01 15.73
C ALA A 63 -6.69 -14.16 16.08
N ALA A 64 -6.36 -14.91 17.13
CA ALA A 64 -4.98 -15.18 17.53
C ALA A 64 -4.21 -15.93 16.42
N VAL A 65 -4.82 -16.94 15.80
CA VAL A 65 -4.22 -17.65 14.66
C VAL A 65 -4.00 -16.73 13.47
N LYS A 66 -4.95 -15.83 13.17
CA LYS A 66 -4.76 -14.80 12.13
C LYS A 66 -3.62 -13.84 12.47
N LEU A 67 -3.47 -13.44 13.73
CA LEU A 67 -2.38 -12.59 14.22
C LEU A 67 -1.01 -13.30 14.15
N LEU A 68 -0.95 -14.61 14.40
CA LEU A 68 0.29 -15.39 14.26
C LEU A 68 0.80 -15.41 12.82
N ASN A 69 -0.12 -15.50 11.87
CA ASN A 69 0.17 -15.48 10.44
C ASN A 69 0.15 -14.07 9.85
N TRP A 70 0.08 -13.04 10.68
CA TRP A 70 0.00 -11.67 10.20
C TRP A 70 1.33 -11.24 9.59
N GLU A 71 1.25 -10.84 8.33
CA GLU A 71 2.31 -10.16 7.58
C GLU A 71 1.78 -8.80 7.15
N ASN A 72 2.70 -7.85 6.93
CA ASN A 72 2.32 -6.52 6.50
C ASN A 72 1.75 -6.58 5.06
N PRO A 73 0.47 -6.23 4.84
CA PRO A 73 -0.11 -6.30 3.51
C PRO A 73 0.59 -5.30 2.58
N VAL A 74 1.22 -5.81 1.53
CA VAL A 74 1.77 -5.00 0.44
C VAL A 74 0.70 -4.85 -0.62
N HIS A 75 0.27 -3.62 -0.86
CA HIS A 75 -0.67 -3.32 -1.92
C HIS A 75 0.08 -3.04 -3.20
N HIS A 76 -0.32 -3.71 -4.27
CA HIS A 76 0.26 -3.58 -5.60
C HIS A 76 -0.75 -2.85 -6.48
N ARG A 77 -0.34 -1.76 -7.11
CA ARG A 77 -1.15 -1.06 -8.10
C ARG A 77 -0.31 -0.89 -9.37
N GLN A 78 -0.82 -1.42 -10.47
CA GLN A 78 -0.23 -1.28 -11.80
C GLN A 78 -0.99 -0.20 -12.57
N THR A 79 -0.29 0.62 -13.35
CA THR A 79 -0.90 1.55 -14.29
C THR A 79 -1.46 0.78 -15.49
N ALA A 80 -2.37 1.42 -16.21
CA ALA A 80 -2.64 0.99 -17.57
C ALA A 80 -1.35 1.11 -18.43
N PRO A 81 -1.32 0.52 -19.63
CA PRO A 81 -0.26 0.77 -20.60
C PRO A 81 -0.04 2.27 -20.89
N TRP A 82 1.22 2.67 -21.14
CA TRP A 82 1.55 4.08 -21.37
C TRP A 82 0.79 4.73 -22.52
N HIS A 83 0.53 3.99 -23.60
CA HIS A 83 -0.18 4.49 -24.77
C HIS A 83 -1.64 4.89 -24.52
N LEU A 84 -2.23 4.44 -23.41
CA LEU A 84 -3.60 4.80 -23.02
C LEU A 84 -3.66 6.07 -22.18
N HIS A 85 -2.52 6.68 -21.86
CA HIS A 85 -2.48 7.87 -21.03
C HIS A 85 -2.39 9.13 -21.88
N GLU A 86 -3.43 9.96 -21.82
CA GLU A 86 -3.53 11.18 -22.63
C GLU A 86 -3.26 12.45 -21.84
N PHE A 87 -3.36 12.43 -20.50
CA PHE A 87 -3.17 13.63 -19.68
C PHE A 87 -2.19 13.41 -18.54
N VAL A 88 -1.34 14.42 -18.32
CA VAL A 88 -0.37 14.46 -17.22
C VAL A 88 -0.60 15.75 -16.43
N THR A 89 -0.99 15.61 -15.16
CA THR A 89 -1.07 16.75 -14.23
C THR A 89 0.23 16.86 -13.44
N VAL A 90 0.90 18.01 -13.51
CA VAL A 90 2.14 18.30 -12.78
C VAL A 90 1.88 19.31 -11.66
N ASP A 91 2.08 18.88 -10.42
CA ASP A 91 1.99 19.72 -9.23
C ASP A 91 3.40 19.97 -8.66
N HIS A 92 3.99 21.09 -9.07
CA HIS A 92 5.30 21.55 -8.61
C HIS A 92 5.33 21.92 -7.12
N LYS A 93 4.19 22.27 -6.52
CA LYS A 93 4.10 22.69 -5.11
C LYS A 93 4.19 21.49 -4.17
N ARG A 94 3.55 20.38 -4.56
CA ARG A 94 3.55 19.10 -3.80
C ARG A 94 4.58 18.08 -4.30
N LEU A 95 5.36 18.43 -5.33
CA LEU A 95 6.29 17.54 -6.02
C LEU A 95 5.59 16.23 -6.45
N MET A 96 4.50 16.36 -7.19
CA MET A 96 3.64 15.25 -7.56
C MET A 96 3.30 15.30 -9.04
N VAL A 97 3.32 14.14 -9.70
CA VAL A 97 2.91 13.97 -11.10
C VAL A 97 1.81 12.93 -11.13
N ILE A 98 0.70 13.25 -11.80
CA ILE A 98 -0.44 12.35 -11.94
C ILE A 98 -0.65 12.07 -13.42
N ILE A 99 -0.73 10.79 -13.77
CA ILE A 99 -0.96 10.36 -15.15
C ILE A 99 -2.39 9.79 -15.23
N HIS A 100 -3.13 10.22 -16.24
CA HIS A 100 -4.53 9.90 -16.45
C HIS A 100 -4.73 9.22 -17.81
N CYS A 101 -5.69 8.30 -17.89
CA CYS A 101 -6.12 7.71 -19.16
C CYS A 101 -7.17 8.61 -19.80
N ASP A 102 -8.46 8.37 -19.50
CA ASP A 102 -9.58 9.09 -20.13
C ASP A 102 -10.17 10.19 -19.24
N ASP A 103 -10.00 10.07 -17.92
CA ASP A 103 -10.60 10.99 -16.94
C ASP A 103 -9.55 11.61 -16.02
N VAL A 104 -9.51 12.94 -15.98
CA VAL A 104 -8.63 13.76 -15.13
C VAL A 104 -8.89 13.52 -13.63
N THR A 105 -10.02 12.91 -13.26
CA THR A 105 -10.33 12.55 -11.86
C THR A 105 -9.78 11.20 -11.42
N THR A 106 -9.34 10.35 -12.35
CA THR A 106 -8.75 9.03 -12.03
C THR A 106 -7.35 8.92 -12.63
N GLY A 107 -6.38 8.57 -11.80
CA GLY A 107 -5.00 8.55 -12.25
C GLY A 107 -4.04 7.82 -11.33
N PHE A 108 -2.83 7.67 -11.83
CA PHE A 108 -1.69 7.17 -11.07
C PHE A 108 -0.86 8.36 -10.60
N ALA A 109 -0.91 8.63 -9.29
CA ALA A 109 -0.16 9.71 -8.68
C ALA A 109 1.21 9.20 -8.20
N ALA A 110 2.28 9.82 -8.67
CA ALA A 110 3.64 9.63 -8.19
C ALA A 110 4.08 10.87 -7.41
N ARG A 111 4.52 10.68 -6.16
CA ARG A 111 5.07 11.74 -5.31
C ARG A 111 6.58 11.63 -5.23
N PHE A 112 7.28 12.76 -5.34
CA PHE A 112 8.73 12.83 -5.41
C PHE A 112 9.33 13.52 -4.18
N PRO A 113 10.49 13.06 -3.69
CA PRO A 113 11.16 13.69 -2.56
C PRO A 113 11.97 14.94 -2.98
N SER A 114 12.28 15.10 -4.28
CA SER A 114 13.05 16.24 -4.79
C SER A 114 12.57 16.69 -6.17
N LYS A 115 12.81 17.97 -6.49
CA LYS A 115 12.52 18.55 -7.81
C LYS A 115 13.34 17.89 -8.93
N GLU A 116 14.57 17.49 -8.63
CA GLU A 116 15.45 16.82 -9.60
C GLU A 116 14.89 15.46 -10.02
N LEU A 117 14.39 14.67 -9.08
CA LEU A 117 13.77 13.37 -9.38
C LEU A 117 12.48 13.54 -10.17
N MET A 118 11.69 14.55 -9.82
CA MET A 118 10.48 14.90 -10.58
C MET A 118 10.83 15.30 -12.02
N ALA A 119 11.87 16.11 -12.23
CA ALA A 119 12.31 16.51 -13.56
C ALA A 119 12.80 15.31 -14.40
N LYS A 120 13.57 14.39 -13.81
CA LYS A 120 13.97 13.13 -14.46
C LYS A 120 12.76 12.27 -14.83
N TYR A 121 11.76 12.22 -13.95
CA TYR A 121 10.52 11.49 -14.22
C TYR A 121 9.71 12.12 -15.36
N LEU A 122 9.59 13.45 -15.40
CA LEU A 122 8.93 14.16 -16.50
C LEU A 122 9.66 13.93 -17.84
N ALA A 123 10.99 14.00 -17.84
CA ALA A 123 11.79 13.69 -19.03
C ALA A 123 11.58 12.26 -19.52
N PHE A 124 11.44 11.29 -18.61
CA PHE A 124 11.07 9.92 -18.94
C PHE A 124 9.67 9.84 -19.54
N LEU A 125 8.68 10.49 -18.92
CA LEU A 125 7.30 10.51 -19.42
C LEU A 125 7.21 11.08 -20.84
N HIS A 126 7.97 12.12 -21.17
CA HIS A 126 8.03 12.66 -22.53
C HIS A 126 8.56 11.67 -23.57
N GLN A 127 9.28 10.63 -23.16
CA GLN A 127 9.79 9.59 -24.07
C GLN A 127 8.82 8.42 -24.25
N VAL A 128 8.01 8.10 -23.23
CA VAL A 128 7.16 6.90 -23.22
C VAL A 128 5.69 7.16 -23.48
N LEU A 129 5.21 8.40 -23.24
CA LEU A 129 3.83 8.77 -23.49
C LEU A 129 3.59 9.09 -24.98
N PRO A 130 2.33 9.00 -25.44
CA PRO A 130 1.95 9.45 -26.78
C PRO A 130 2.36 10.92 -27.02
N PRO A 131 2.78 11.30 -28.23
CA PRO A 131 3.07 12.70 -28.57
C PRO A 131 1.87 13.64 -28.41
N SER A 132 0.65 13.09 -28.41
CA SER A 132 -0.60 13.80 -28.17
C SER A 132 -0.89 14.04 -26.69
N ALA A 133 -0.06 13.53 -25.77
CA ALA A 133 -0.31 13.67 -24.35
C ALA A 133 -0.18 15.14 -23.89
N GLU A 134 -1.20 15.64 -23.21
CA GLU A 134 -1.23 17.01 -22.68
C GLU A 134 -0.64 17.08 -21.27
N TYR A 135 0.26 18.05 -21.06
CA TYR A 135 0.87 18.31 -19.77
C TYR A 135 0.25 19.57 -19.16
N ILE A 136 -0.46 19.39 -18.04
CA ILE A 136 -1.18 20.46 -17.35
C ILE A 136 -0.46 20.76 -16.04
N GLU A 137 0.06 21.98 -15.90
CA GLU A 137 0.60 22.45 -14.63
C GLU A 137 -0.53 22.98 -13.74
N LYS A 138 -0.88 22.21 -12.71
CA LYS A 138 -1.94 22.59 -11.77
C LYS A 138 -1.67 22.07 -10.38
N ALA A 139 -1.95 22.90 -9.37
CA ALA A 139 -2.01 22.45 -7.99
C ALA A 139 -3.13 21.42 -7.85
N SER A 140 -2.77 20.19 -7.49
CA SER A 140 -3.72 19.10 -7.45
C SER A 140 -4.47 19.07 -6.12
N ASN A 141 -5.79 18.85 -6.18
CA ASN A 141 -6.64 18.63 -5.01
C ASN A 141 -6.53 17.20 -4.45
N TRP A 142 -5.65 16.37 -5.01
CA TRP A 142 -5.45 14.99 -4.56
C TRP A 142 -4.93 14.97 -3.11
N LYS A 143 -5.67 14.27 -2.23
CA LYS A 143 -5.28 14.05 -0.82
C LYS A 143 -4.26 12.93 -0.71
#